data_AF-A0A959AE35-F1
#
_entry.id   AF-A0A959AE35-F1
#
_cell.length_a   1.000
_cell.length_b   1.000
_cell.length_c   1.000
_cell.angle_alpha   90.00
_cell.angle_beta   90.00
_cell.angle_gamma   90.00
#
_symmetry.space_group_name_H-M   'P 1'
#
loop_
_entity.id
_entity.type
_entity.pdbx_description
1 polymer ?
#
loop_
_entity_poly.entity_id
_entity_poly.type
_entity_poly.pdbx_seq_one_letter_code
_entity_poly.pdbx_strand_id
1 'polypeptide(L)'
;GTSQGEFHEALNVASVWKLPVIFLIENNGYGLSTLPSEQYACKSLTDKAKGYGMRGIQIDGNNIIEVYNTIKKLAEEMRTNPEPVLLECMTFRMRGHEEASGTKYVPKEMMEAWAQKDPIENYERWLLSEGILSPERQQNIREQYKKEILQGVERMFSEPEPEPDTAEELRDVYAPAPAPVAPEGDAREMRFIDAITEGLRGAMQRHPELILMGQDIADYGGVFKITQGFAEAFGHERVRNTPLCESAIVGIGLGLSLKGMKSMVEMQFADFVTCGFNQIVNNLAKLHWRWGHPADVVIRMPTGGGTGAGPFHSQSNEAWFTHVPGLKVVYPSTPAEAKGLLLASFEDPNPVMFFEHKALYRSENGPVPEGFYTTEIGKARQVRTGRDVSILTYGLGVRWAVSTANDMSLDADIVDLRSLVPLDYEAIADTVKRTGRVLVLHEDTLFGGIGGEIAAWITEHLFEHLDAPVLRAASLDTPVPFAIPLEQNFFPLERLKAQLTKLMAY
;
A
#
# COMPACT_ATOMS: atom_id res chain seq x y z
N GLY A 1 -3.90 7.66 17.21
CA GLY A 1 -3.66 8.50 18.39
C GLY A 1 -2.84 9.72 17.99
N THR A 2 -2.87 10.80 18.78
CA THR A 2 -2.27 12.11 18.42
C THR A 2 -0.74 12.18 18.49
N SER A 3 -0.09 11.07 18.84
CA SER A 3 1.38 10.90 18.85
C SER A 3 1.87 9.93 17.76
N GLN A 4 0.97 9.43 16.90
CA GLN A 4 1.34 8.61 15.76
C GLN A 4 1.84 9.49 14.60
N GLY A 5 2.89 9.08 13.89
CA GLY A 5 3.45 9.84 12.76
C GLY A 5 2.40 10.19 11.70
N GLU A 6 1.52 9.24 11.37
CA GLU A 6 0.46 9.41 10.37
C GLU A 6 -0.53 10.53 10.73
N PHE A 7 -0.76 10.80 12.02
CA PHE A 7 -1.58 11.93 12.46
C PHE A 7 -0.91 13.25 12.06
N HIS A 8 0.39 13.37 12.30
CA HIS A 8 1.16 14.56 11.96
C HIS A 8 1.21 14.78 10.44
N GLU A 9 1.42 13.72 9.67
CA GLU A 9 1.42 13.78 8.20
C GLU A 9 0.04 14.19 7.66
N ALA A 10 -1.04 13.57 8.13
CA ALA A 10 -2.39 13.85 7.65
C ALA A 10 -2.81 15.32 7.88
N LEU A 11 -2.51 15.87 9.07
CA LEU A 11 -2.79 17.28 9.37
C LEU A 11 -1.95 18.22 8.49
N ASN A 12 -0.68 17.89 8.28
CA ASN A 12 0.19 18.69 7.42
C ASN A 12 -0.30 18.69 5.96
N VAL A 13 -0.59 17.52 5.39
CA VAL A 13 -1.11 17.40 4.01
C VAL A 13 -2.44 18.14 3.87
N ALA A 14 -3.37 17.96 4.82
CA ALA A 14 -4.65 18.68 4.81
C ALA A 14 -4.46 20.20 4.81
N SER A 15 -3.48 20.71 5.57
CA SER A 15 -3.19 22.14 5.63
C SER A 15 -2.57 22.69 4.34
N VAL A 16 -1.61 21.94 3.76
CA VAL A 16 -0.96 22.29 2.49
C VAL A 16 -1.98 22.31 1.35
N TRP A 17 -2.90 21.34 1.31
CA TRP A 17 -3.92 21.24 0.28
C TRP A 17 -5.22 21.97 0.59
N LYS A 18 -5.31 22.66 1.74
CA LYS A 18 -6.51 23.39 2.18
C LYS A 18 -7.77 22.51 2.17
N LEU A 19 -7.64 21.27 2.61
CA LEU A 19 -8.75 20.32 2.64
C LEU A 19 -9.80 20.74 3.69
N PRO A 20 -11.11 20.73 3.36
CA PRO A 20 -12.18 21.11 4.28
C PRO A 20 -12.49 19.97 5.27
N VAL A 21 -11.59 19.75 6.24
CA VAL A 21 -11.67 18.64 7.19
C VAL A 21 -11.61 19.14 8.64
N ILE A 22 -12.55 18.69 9.46
CA ILE A 22 -12.51 18.87 10.92
C ILE A 22 -11.85 17.64 11.54
N PHE A 23 -10.62 17.80 12.02
CA PHE A 23 -9.95 16.79 12.84
C PHE A 23 -10.42 16.94 14.28
N LEU A 24 -11.33 16.07 14.71
CA LEU A 24 -11.84 16.06 16.08
C LEU A 24 -10.97 15.14 16.95
N ILE A 25 -10.47 15.69 18.06
CA ILE A 25 -9.84 14.94 19.13
C ILE A 25 -10.83 14.83 20.27
N GLU A 26 -11.29 13.60 20.54
CA GLU A 26 -11.95 13.27 21.80
C GLU A 26 -10.87 13.15 22.88
N ASN A 27 -10.60 14.23 23.60
CA ASN A 27 -9.60 14.22 24.65
C ASN A 27 -10.23 13.71 25.95
N ASN A 28 -10.24 12.39 26.11
CA ASN A 28 -10.77 11.70 27.28
C ASN A 28 -9.75 11.53 28.43
N GLY A 29 -8.59 12.19 28.31
CA GLY A 29 -7.54 12.25 29.34
C GLY A 29 -6.59 11.06 29.39
N TYR A 30 -6.78 9.98 28.63
CA TYR A 30 -5.93 8.77 28.71
C TYR A 30 -5.82 8.00 27.38
N GLY A 31 -4.61 7.54 27.04
CA GLY A 31 -4.40 6.54 25.99
C GLY A 31 -4.18 5.16 26.60
N LEU A 32 -5.18 4.26 26.57
CA LEU A 32 -5.20 3.04 27.41
C LEU A 32 -5.02 3.43 28.89
N SER A 33 -3.83 3.22 29.45
CA SER A 33 -3.41 3.62 30.80
C SER A 33 -2.40 4.77 30.81
N THR A 34 -1.88 5.16 29.64
CA THR A 34 -0.83 6.17 29.51
C THR A 34 -1.39 7.58 29.67
N LEU A 35 -0.72 8.40 30.48
CA LEU A 35 -1.12 9.76 30.78
C LEU A 35 -0.75 10.72 29.63
N PRO A 36 -1.46 11.86 29.50
CA PRO A 36 -1.13 12.90 28.53
C PRO A 36 0.32 13.38 28.62
N SER A 37 0.85 13.50 29.83
CA SER A 37 2.24 13.91 30.10
C SER A 37 3.30 12.95 29.55
N GLU A 38 2.93 11.71 29.25
CA GLU A 38 3.80 10.70 28.63
C GLU A 38 3.56 10.58 27.11
N GLN A 39 2.51 11.21 26.60
CA GLN A 39 2.14 11.18 25.18
C GLN A 39 2.64 12.41 24.42
N TYR A 40 2.59 13.60 25.05
CA TYR A 40 2.97 14.86 24.42
C TYR A 40 3.35 15.93 25.44
N ALA A 41 4.20 16.87 25.03
CA ALA A 41 4.73 17.94 25.90
C ALA A 41 3.92 19.26 25.82
N CYS A 42 3.06 19.43 24.82
CA CYS A 42 2.23 20.64 24.70
C CYS A 42 1.15 20.68 25.80
N LYS A 43 0.75 21.90 26.21
CA LYS A 43 -0.27 22.07 27.25
C LYS A 43 -1.66 21.66 26.78
N SER A 44 -1.99 21.96 25.53
CA SER A 44 -3.21 21.53 24.85
C SER A 44 -2.85 20.96 23.48
N LEU A 45 -3.64 20.00 22.99
CA LEU A 45 -3.41 19.46 21.65
C LEU A 45 -3.71 20.48 20.55
N THR A 46 -4.50 21.52 20.84
CA THR A 46 -4.68 22.66 19.92
C THR A 46 -3.38 23.42 19.66
N ASP A 47 -2.39 23.37 20.55
CA ASP A 47 -1.08 23.98 20.30
C ASP A 47 -0.35 23.29 19.13
N LYS A 48 -0.61 22.00 18.87
CA LYS A 48 -0.08 21.30 17.70
C LYS A 48 -0.60 21.90 16.39
N ALA A 49 -1.83 22.43 16.37
CA ALA A 49 -2.43 23.02 15.17
C ALA A 49 -1.57 24.15 14.58
N LYS A 50 -0.93 24.95 15.45
CA LYS A 50 -0.05 26.06 15.06
C LYS A 50 1.12 25.57 14.19
N GLY A 51 1.67 24.39 14.52
CA GLY A 51 2.80 23.79 13.79
C GLY A 51 2.46 23.43 12.35
N TYR A 52 1.18 23.24 12.03
CA TYR A 52 0.71 22.95 10.67
C TYR A 52 0.11 24.19 9.99
N GLY A 53 0.10 25.36 10.64
CA GLY A 53 -0.63 26.52 10.14
C GLY A 53 -2.15 26.33 10.14
N MET A 54 -2.68 25.52 11.05
CA MET A 54 -4.10 25.21 11.19
C MET A 54 -4.73 25.99 12.34
N ARG A 55 -6.04 26.25 12.23
CA ARG A 55 -6.85 26.75 13.35
C ARG A 55 -7.08 25.62 14.36
N GLY A 56 -6.71 25.88 15.62
CA GLY A 56 -6.95 24.98 16.76
C GLY A 56 -8.04 25.55 17.67
N ILE A 57 -9.02 24.73 18.04
CA ILE A 57 -10.15 25.13 18.89
C ILE A 57 -10.31 24.09 19.99
N GLN A 58 -10.40 24.52 21.25
CA GLN A 58 -10.72 23.67 22.38
C GLN A 58 -12.10 24.04 22.91
N ILE A 59 -12.95 23.04 23.17
CA ILE A 59 -14.30 23.22 23.72
C ILE A 59 -14.58 22.22 24.85
N ASP A 60 -15.63 22.48 25.63
CA ASP A 60 -16.17 21.49 26.55
C ASP A 60 -16.89 20.38 25.77
N GLY A 61 -16.26 19.21 25.68
CA GLY A 61 -16.80 18.05 24.98
C GLY A 61 -18.02 17.45 25.66
N ASN A 62 -18.27 17.78 26.93
CA ASN A 62 -19.47 17.33 27.64
C ASN A 62 -20.65 18.31 27.52
N ASN A 63 -20.46 19.46 26.88
CA ASN A 63 -21.53 20.40 26.56
C ASN A 63 -22.08 20.16 25.15
N ILE A 64 -23.16 19.38 25.06
CA ILE A 64 -23.76 18.96 23.77
C ILE A 64 -24.12 20.15 22.87
N ILE A 65 -24.62 21.25 23.45
CA ILE A 65 -25.03 22.44 22.68
C ILE A 65 -23.80 23.13 22.08
N GLU A 66 -22.72 23.25 22.85
CA GLU A 66 -21.46 23.84 22.39
C GLU A 66 -20.81 23.01 21.28
N VAL A 67 -20.74 21.69 21.46
CA VAL A 67 -20.22 20.75 20.44
C VAL A 67 -21.01 20.88 19.14
N TYR A 68 -22.35 20.80 19.21
CA TYR A 68 -23.19 20.89 18.03
C TYR A 68 -23.03 22.23 17.29
N ASN A 69 -23.11 23.35 18.01
CA ASN A 69 -23.00 24.68 17.40
C ASN A 69 -21.60 24.92 16.81
N THR A 70 -20.54 24.45 17.48
CA THR A 70 -19.17 24.59 16.99
C THR A 70 -18.95 23.80 15.72
N ILE A 71 -19.31 22.51 15.70
CA ILE A 71 -19.15 21.66 14.51
C ILE A 71 -19.99 22.20 13.34
N LYS A 72 -21.25 22.60 13.61
CA LYS A 72 -22.13 23.18 12.59
C LYS A 72 -21.49 24.43 11.96
N LYS A 73 -21.05 25.37 12.79
CA LYS A 73 -20.40 26.61 12.33
C LYS A 73 -19.15 26.33 11.50
N LEU A 74 -18.27 25.45 11.99
CA LEU A 74 -17.04 25.09 11.26
C LEU A 74 -17.35 24.45 9.91
N ALA A 75 -18.33 23.54 9.85
CA ALA A 75 -18.76 22.92 8.61
C ALA A 75 -19.37 23.94 7.63
N GLU A 76 -20.14 24.92 8.11
CA GLU A 76 -20.66 26.02 7.28
C GLU A 76 -19.54 26.90 6.74
N GLU A 77 -18.59 27.30 7.58
CA GLU A 77 -17.41 28.09 7.18
C GLU A 77 -16.58 27.36 6.10
N MET A 78 -16.20 26.10 6.34
CA MET A 78 -15.34 25.31 5.44
C MET A 78 -15.95 25.05 4.06
N ARG A 79 -17.29 25.03 3.93
CA ARG A 79 -17.95 24.92 2.62
C ARG A 79 -17.79 26.18 1.77
N THR A 80 -17.53 27.33 2.39
CA THR A 80 -17.34 28.62 1.70
C THR A 80 -15.88 29.00 1.57
N ASN A 81 -15.05 28.68 2.57
CA ASN A 81 -13.62 28.93 2.60
C ASN A 81 -12.90 27.68 3.12
N PRO A 82 -12.52 26.74 2.23
CA PRO A 82 -11.91 25.48 2.62
C PRO A 82 -10.62 25.66 3.42
N GLU A 83 -10.62 25.09 4.62
CA GLU A 83 -9.44 24.97 5.48
C GLU A 83 -9.64 23.78 6.43
N PRO A 84 -8.56 23.14 6.89
CA PRO A 84 -8.69 22.15 7.94
C PRO A 84 -8.65 22.80 9.33
N VAL A 85 -9.36 22.21 10.29
CA VAL A 85 -9.41 22.67 11.69
C VAL A 85 -9.12 21.51 12.61
N LEU A 86 -8.33 21.77 13.66
CA LEU A 86 -8.13 20.85 14.77
C LEU A 86 -9.05 21.23 15.93
N LEU A 87 -10.04 20.39 16.22
CA LEU A 87 -11.01 20.59 17.29
C LEU A 87 -10.73 19.61 18.45
N GLU A 88 -10.34 20.12 19.61
CA GLU A 88 -10.14 19.35 20.83
C GLU A 88 -11.39 19.45 21.71
N CYS A 89 -12.11 18.34 21.86
CA CYS A 89 -13.25 18.22 22.74
C CYS A 89 -12.79 17.63 24.08
N MET A 90 -12.80 18.44 25.14
CA MET A 90 -12.40 18.00 26.47
C MET A 90 -13.49 17.13 27.09
N THR A 91 -13.17 15.88 27.39
CA THR A 91 -14.09 14.91 28.00
C THR A 91 -13.31 13.96 28.92
N PHE A 92 -13.95 12.87 29.36
CA PHE A 92 -13.30 11.91 30.24
C PHE A 92 -13.86 10.50 30.09
N ARG A 93 -12.96 9.52 30.06
CA ARG A 93 -13.37 8.11 29.99
C ARG A 93 -13.68 7.59 31.38
N MET A 94 -14.98 7.49 31.70
CA MET A 94 -15.49 7.01 32.99
C MET A 94 -15.28 5.49 33.22
N ARG A 95 -15.01 4.73 32.14
CA ARG A 95 -14.74 3.28 32.18
C ARG A 95 -13.30 2.97 31.73
N GLY A 96 -12.93 1.70 31.80
CA GLY A 96 -11.65 1.23 31.26
C GLY A 96 -11.52 1.46 29.76
N HIS A 97 -10.34 1.18 29.20
CA HIS A 97 -10.11 1.27 27.76
C HIS A 97 -11.03 0.37 26.95
N GLU A 98 -11.25 -0.84 27.47
CA GLU A 98 -12.30 -1.75 27.08
C GLU A 98 -13.21 -2.01 28.29
N GLU A 99 -14.44 -2.45 28.06
CA GLU A 99 -15.47 -2.61 29.10
C GLU A 99 -15.04 -3.59 30.22
N ALA A 100 -14.23 -4.59 29.87
CA ALA A 100 -13.69 -5.56 30.82
C ALA A 100 -12.47 -5.03 31.62
N SER A 101 -11.85 -3.94 31.17
CA SER A 101 -10.66 -3.37 31.83
C SER A 101 -11.05 -2.48 33.00
N GLY A 102 -10.30 -2.58 34.10
CA GLY A 102 -10.53 -1.77 35.30
C GLY A 102 -9.94 -0.35 35.18
N THR A 103 -10.36 0.55 36.07
CA THR A 103 -9.97 1.96 36.10
C THR A 103 -8.96 2.30 37.20
N LYS A 104 -8.21 1.31 37.71
CA LYS A 104 -7.34 1.46 38.90
C LYS A 104 -6.26 2.55 38.78
N TYR A 105 -5.84 2.89 37.57
CA TYR A 105 -4.84 3.93 37.28
C TYR A 105 -5.43 5.35 37.30
N VAL A 106 -6.74 5.49 37.42
CA VAL A 106 -7.42 6.79 37.46
C VAL A 106 -7.69 7.18 38.92
N PRO A 107 -7.25 8.36 39.37
CA PRO A 107 -7.56 8.85 40.72
C PRO A 107 -9.07 8.97 40.96
N LYS A 108 -9.54 8.51 42.12
CA LYS A 108 -10.97 8.51 42.46
C LYS A 108 -11.60 9.91 42.45
N GLU A 109 -10.88 10.91 42.95
CA GLU A 109 -11.32 12.30 42.97
C GLU A 109 -11.59 12.84 41.56
N MET A 110 -10.78 12.42 40.58
CA MET A 110 -10.96 12.79 39.18
C MET A 110 -12.22 12.16 38.59
N MET A 111 -12.48 10.88 38.89
CA MET A 111 -13.73 10.20 38.51
C MET A 111 -14.96 10.89 39.10
N GLU A 112 -14.93 11.23 40.39
CA GLU A 112 -16.04 11.90 41.07
C GLU A 112 -16.31 13.30 40.47
N ALA A 113 -15.26 14.05 40.12
CA ALA A 113 -15.38 15.35 39.46
C ALA A 113 -15.97 15.26 38.05
N TRP A 114 -15.55 14.26 37.25
CA TRP A 114 -16.07 14.07 35.89
C TRP A 114 -17.46 13.45 35.84
N ALA A 115 -17.84 12.62 36.82
CA ALA A 115 -19.20 12.10 36.94
C ALA A 115 -20.25 13.22 37.04
N GLN A 116 -19.93 14.33 37.72
CA GLN A 116 -20.81 15.50 37.82
C GLN A 116 -20.97 16.24 36.48
N LYS A 117 -20.07 15.97 35.52
CA LYS A 117 -20.06 16.58 34.19
C LYS A 117 -20.62 15.65 33.13
N ASP A 118 -21.32 14.58 33.49
CA ASP A 118 -21.88 13.64 32.51
C ASP A 118 -22.72 14.40 31.45
N PRO A 119 -22.41 14.24 30.15
CA PRO A 119 -23.07 15.01 29.10
C PRO A 119 -24.55 14.68 28.97
N ILE A 120 -24.95 13.45 29.25
CA ILE A 120 -26.34 13.00 29.13
C ILE A 120 -27.15 13.59 30.29
N GLU A 121 -26.69 13.41 31.52
CA GLU A 121 -27.38 13.94 32.70
C GLU A 121 -27.44 15.47 32.69
N ASN A 122 -26.38 16.15 32.26
CA ASN A 122 -26.36 17.60 32.15
C ASN A 122 -27.36 18.12 31.12
N TYR A 123 -27.36 17.54 29.92
CA TYR A 123 -28.27 17.96 28.87
C TYR A 123 -29.73 17.62 29.21
N GLU A 124 -29.97 16.47 29.83
CA GLU A 124 -31.29 16.08 30.30
C GLU A 124 -31.85 17.07 31.33
N ARG A 125 -31.04 17.45 32.34
CA ARG A 125 -31.42 18.45 33.33
C ARG A 125 -31.74 19.80 32.68
N TRP A 126 -30.94 20.22 31.69
CA TRP A 126 -31.19 21.44 30.94
C TRP A 126 -32.51 21.36 30.14
N LEU A 127 -32.79 20.26 29.44
CA LEU A 127 -34.03 20.09 28.69
C LEU A 127 -35.27 20.11 29.60
N LEU A 128 -35.16 19.53 30.80
CA LEU A 128 -36.22 19.57 31.82
C LEU A 128 -36.43 20.99 32.35
N SER A 129 -35.34 21.74 32.62
CA SER A 129 -35.46 23.12 33.11
C SER A 129 -36.04 24.08 32.07
N GLU A 130 -35.75 23.86 30.79
CA GLU A 130 -36.32 24.63 29.67
C GLU A 130 -37.75 24.18 29.29
N GLY A 131 -38.27 23.11 29.92
CA GLY A 131 -39.60 22.56 29.61
C GLY A 131 -39.70 21.88 28.24
N ILE A 132 -38.58 21.57 27.59
CA ILE A 132 -38.51 20.87 26.30
C ILE A 132 -38.75 19.36 26.49
N LEU A 133 -38.28 18.83 27.61
CA LEU A 133 -38.48 17.44 28.02
C LEU A 133 -39.40 17.38 29.25
N SER A 134 -40.22 16.33 29.34
CA SER A 134 -40.99 15.99 30.54
C SER A 134 -40.51 14.65 31.10
N PRO A 135 -40.67 14.39 32.42
CA PRO A 135 -40.31 13.10 33.01
C PRO A 135 -41.00 11.91 32.33
N GLU A 136 -42.27 12.05 31.96
CA GLU A 136 -43.01 11.02 31.22
C GLU A 136 -42.40 10.75 29.84
N ARG A 137 -42.04 11.81 29.11
CA ARG A 137 -41.40 11.66 27.78
C ARG A 137 -40.02 11.02 27.89
N GLN A 138 -39.24 11.40 28.90
CA GLN A 138 -37.94 10.79 29.21
C GLN A 138 -38.10 9.28 29.50
N GLN A 139 -39.05 8.96 30.39
CA GLN A 139 -39.76 7.68 30.55
C GLN A 139 -39.78 6.83 29.28
N ASN A 140 -40.68 7.29 28.41
CA ASN A 140 -41.08 6.62 27.20
C ASN A 140 -39.90 6.43 26.23
N ILE A 141 -39.00 7.41 26.11
CA ILE A 141 -37.80 7.31 25.26
C ILE A 141 -36.88 6.18 25.74
N ARG A 142 -36.62 6.08 27.05
CA ARG A 142 -35.74 5.04 27.62
C ARG A 142 -36.34 3.65 27.43
N GLU A 143 -37.65 3.49 27.68
CA GLU A 143 -38.34 2.21 27.49
C GLU A 143 -38.38 1.79 26.02
N GLN A 144 -38.62 2.74 25.11
CA GLN A 144 -38.59 2.51 23.67
C GLN A 144 -37.22 1.97 23.21
N TYR A 145 -36.13 2.68 23.51
CA TYR A 145 -34.79 2.24 23.10
C TYR A 145 -34.36 0.95 23.77
N LYS A 146 -34.73 0.73 25.05
CA LYS A 146 -34.46 -0.54 25.73
C LYS A 146 -35.13 -1.70 25.00
N LYS A 147 -36.39 -1.54 24.61
CA LYS A 147 -37.12 -2.56 23.85
C LYS A 147 -36.46 -2.83 22.50
N GLU A 148 -36.08 -1.78 21.77
CA GLU A 148 -35.40 -1.89 20.47
C GLU A 148 -34.06 -2.64 20.57
N ILE A 149 -33.22 -2.28 21.55
CA ILE A 149 -31.93 -2.95 21.79
C ILE A 149 -32.14 -4.44 22.09
N LEU A 150 -33.07 -4.77 23.00
CA LEU A 150 -33.32 -6.17 23.38
C LEU A 150 -33.83 -7.00 22.20
N GLN A 151 -34.69 -6.43 21.36
CA GLN A 151 -35.17 -7.09 20.14
C GLN A 151 -34.04 -7.31 19.12
N GLY A 152 -33.12 -6.36 18.98
CA GLY A 152 -31.93 -6.52 18.12
C GLY A 152 -31.00 -7.62 18.62
N VAL A 153 -30.76 -7.67 19.94
CA VAL A 153 -29.95 -8.70 20.58
C VAL A 153 -30.58 -10.09 20.42
N GLU A 154 -31.88 -10.21 20.65
CA GLU A 154 -32.62 -11.47 20.46
C GLU A 154 -32.54 -11.96 19.02
N ARG A 155 -32.68 -11.06 18.04
CA ARG A 155 -32.53 -11.39 16.62
C ARG A 155 -31.13 -11.93 16.32
N MET A 156 -30.09 -11.23 16.76
CA MET A 156 -28.71 -11.65 16.52
C MET A 156 -28.42 -13.03 17.12
N PHE A 157 -28.85 -13.29 18.37
CA PHE A 157 -28.68 -14.61 19.00
C PHE A 157 -29.50 -15.73 18.36
N SER A 158 -30.45 -15.39 17.49
CA SER A 158 -31.23 -16.37 16.71
C SER A 158 -30.64 -16.66 15.33
N GLU A 159 -29.68 -15.86 14.86
CA GLU A 159 -28.97 -16.10 13.60
C GLU A 159 -28.02 -17.29 13.77
N PRO A 160 -27.88 -18.15 12.75
CA PRO A 160 -26.88 -19.21 12.77
C PRO A 160 -25.48 -18.60 12.74
N GLU A 161 -24.54 -19.26 13.42
CA GLU A 161 -23.12 -18.93 13.29
C GLU A 161 -22.65 -19.14 11.84
N PRO A 162 -21.69 -18.34 11.35
CA PRO A 162 -21.09 -18.57 10.04
C PRO A 162 -20.31 -19.88 10.02
N GLU A 163 -20.49 -20.66 8.94
CA GLU A 163 -19.73 -21.88 8.69
C GLU A 163 -18.50 -21.57 7.83
N PRO A 164 -17.32 -22.13 8.13
CA PRO A 164 -16.10 -21.84 7.38
C PRO A 164 -16.09 -22.49 5.98
N ASP A 165 -15.80 -21.70 4.94
CA ASP A 165 -15.50 -22.18 3.57
C ASP A 165 -14.12 -21.68 3.12
N THR A 166 -13.11 -22.55 3.14
CA THR A 166 -11.73 -22.20 2.76
C THR A 166 -11.62 -21.69 1.31
N ALA A 167 -12.45 -22.18 0.40
CA ALA A 167 -12.39 -21.75 -0.99
C ALA A 167 -13.00 -20.36 -1.16
N GLU A 168 -14.04 -20.02 -0.39
CA GLU A 168 -14.58 -18.66 -0.29
C GLU A 168 -13.55 -17.70 0.31
N GLU A 169 -12.97 -18.04 1.46
CA GLU A 169 -11.96 -17.22 2.13
C GLU A 169 -10.77 -16.86 1.22
N LEU A 170 -10.30 -17.80 0.41
CA LEU A 170 -9.20 -17.56 -0.54
C LEU A 170 -9.63 -16.69 -1.73
N ARG A 171 -10.88 -16.80 -2.20
CA ARG A 171 -11.41 -15.98 -3.29
C ARG A 171 -11.67 -14.54 -2.83
N ASP A 172 -12.15 -14.37 -1.60
CA ASP A 172 -12.57 -13.09 -1.04
C ASP A 172 -11.39 -12.15 -0.73
N VAL A 173 -10.16 -12.66 -0.80
CA VAL A 173 -8.95 -11.83 -0.69
C VAL A 173 -8.91 -10.72 -1.76
N TYR A 174 -9.41 -10.99 -2.97
CA TYR A 174 -9.31 -10.05 -4.10
C TYR A 174 -10.67 -9.71 -4.70
N ALA A 175 -10.84 -8.45 -5.06
CA ALA A 175 -11.93 -8.02 -5.94
C ALA A 175 -11.75 -8.64 -7.34
N PRO A 176 -12.83 -9.00 -8.05
CA PRO A 176 -12.75 -9.52 -9.42
C PRO A 176 -12.06 -8.54 -10.37
N ALA A 177 -11.02 -9.01 -11.06
CA ALA A 177 -10.27 -8.22 -12.06
C ALA A 177 -10.79 -8.48 -13.49
N PRO A 178 -10.72 -7.50 -14.39
CA PRO A 178 -11.10 -7.68 -15.79
C PRO A 178 -10.12 -8.58 -16.55
N ALA A 179 -10.59 -9.17 -17.65
CA ALA A 179 -9.77 -9.97 -18.55
C ALA A 179 -8.69 -9.12 -19.26
N PRO A 180 -7.53 -9.69 -19.62
CA PRO A 180 -6.49 -8.97 -20.34
C PRO A 180 -6.93 -8.57 -21.75
N VAL A 181 -6.42 -7.43 -22.22
CA VAL A 181 -6.70 -6.86 -23.54
C VAL A 181 -5.48 -7.06 -24.43
N ALA A 182 -5.67 -7.80 -25.52
CA ALA A 182 -4.61 -8.06 -26.49
C ALA A 182 -4.19 -6.79 -27.25
N PRO A 183 -2.92 -6.68 -27.68
CA PRO A 183 -2.47 -5.59 -28.52
C PRO A 183 -3.05 -5.70 -29.94
N GLU A 184 -3.49 -4.57 -30.50
CA GLU A 184 -4.05 -4.48 -31.86
C GLU A 184 -3.18 -3.67 -32.83
N GLY A 185 -2.23 -2.87 -32.33
CA GLY A 185 -1.37 -1.99 -33.11
C GLY A 185 -0.01 -2.59 -33.47
N ASP A 186 0.63 -2.01 -34.49
CA ASP A 186 2.03 -2.30 -34.82
C ASP A 186 2.94 -1.97 -33.63
N ALA A 187 4.09 -2.63 -33.55
CA ALA A 187 5.05 -2.38 -32.49
C ALA A 187 6.13 -1.39 -32.95
N ARG A 188 6.51 -0.47 -32.06
CA ARG A 188 7.62 0.48 -32.29
C ARG A 188 8.68 0.33 -31.23
N GLU A 189 9.93 0.59 -31.62
CA GLU A 189 11.06 0.52 -30.70
C GLU A 189 10.98 1.65 -29.65
N MET A 190 11.01 1.28 -28.37
CA MET A 190 10.98 2.24 -27.26
C MET A 190 11.93 1.84 -26.14
N ARG A 191 12.48 2.85 -25.44
CA ARG A 191 13.15 2.62 -24.16
C ARG A 191 12.14 2.19 -23.11
N PHE A 192 12.60 1.40 -22.14
CA PHE A 192 11.79 0.96 -21.00
C PHE A 192 11.11 2.15 -20.28
N ILE A 193 11.85 3.23 -20.04
CA ILE A 193 11.30 4.43 -19.40
C ILE A 193 10.21 5.13 -20.23
N ASP A 194 10.37 5.18 -21.56
CA ASP A 194 9.39 5.82 -22.44
C ASP A 194 8.10 5.00 -22.51
N ALA A 195 8.20 3.67 -22.42
CA ALA A 195 7.04 2.78 -22.37
C ALA A 195 6.22 2.97 -21.09
N ILE A 196 6.87 3.21 -19.93
CA ILE A 196 6.18 3.58 -18.69
C ILE A 196 5.49 4.93 -18.85
N THR A 197 6.19 5.95 -19.37
CA THR A 197 5.62 7.27 -19.64
C THR A 197 4.40 7.17 -20.56
N GLU A 198 4.47 6.38 -21.62
CA GLU A 198 3.34 6.15 -22.53
C GLU A 198 2.18 5.43 -21.84
N GLY A 199 2.46 4.40 -21.04
CA GLY A 199 1.47 3.68 -20.26
C GLY A 199 0.71 4.59 -19.28
N LEU A 200 1.43 5.41 -18.50
CA LEU A 200 0.81 6.39 -17.59
C LEU A 200 -0.05 7.41 -18.34
N ARG A 201 0.46 7.93 -19.46
CA ARG A 201 -0.27 8.91 -20.26
C ARG A 201 -1.56 8.30 -20.81
N GLY A 202 -1.49 7.06 -21.31
CA GLY A 202 -2.66 6.31 -21.77
C GLY A 202 -3.66 6.05 -20.64
N ALA A 203 -3.20 5.65 -19.46
CA ALA A 203 -4.06 5.46 -18.28
C ALA A 203 -4.80 6.75 -17.89
N MET A 204 -4.11 7.89 -17.84
CA MET A 204 -4.72 9.18 -17.49
C MET A 204 -5.71 9.69 -18.55
N GLN A 205 -5.49 9.37 -19.83
CA GLN A 205 -6.42 9.67 -20.92
C GLN A 205 -7.68 8.81 -20.83
N ARG A 206 -7.51 7.53 -20.49
CA ARG A 206 -8.59 6.55 -20.38
C ARG A 206 -9.47 6.76 -19.14
N HIS A 207 -8.86 7.14 -18.02
CA HIS A 207 -9.49 7.29 -16.71
C HIS A 207 -9.47 8.76 -16.28
N PRO A 208 -10.49 9.57 -16.59
CA PRO A 208 -10.54 10.99 -16.23
C PRO A 208 -10.44 11.26 -14.73
N GLU A 209 -10.82 10.30 -13.89
CA GLU A 209 -10.79 10.34 -12.43
C GLU A 209 -9.45 9.90 -11.82
N LEU A 210 -8.53 9.34 -12.62
CA LEU A 210 -7.21 8.90 -12.14
C LEU A 210 -6.39 10.10 -11.64
N ILE A 211 -5.95 10.01 -10.38
CA ILE A 211 -5.04 10.96 -9.73
C ILE A 211 -3.67 10.31 -9.52
N LEU A 212 -2.63 10.97 -10.01
CA LEU A 212 -1.24 10.65 -9.73
C LEU A 212 -0.75 11.51 -8.57
N MET A 213 -0.13 10.89 -7.57
CA MET A 213 0.44 11.56 -6.40
C MET A 213 1.87 11.08 -6.17
N GLY A 214 2.77 11.99 -5.84
CA GLY A 214 4.14 11.63 -5.51
C GLY A 214 5.01 12.87 -5.30
N GLN A 215 6.24 12.65 -4.86
CA GLN A 215 7.19 13.72 -4.64
C GLN A 215 7.81 14.13 -5.98
N ASP A 216 7.73 15.42 -6.31
CA ASP A 216 8.27 16.02 -7.54
C ASP A 216 7.67 15.54 -8.88
N ILE A 217 6.56 14.81 -8.86
CA ILE A 217 5.96 14.22 -10.09
C ILE A 217 5.23 15.24 -10.98
N ALA A 218 4.90 16.44 -10.49
CA ALA A 218 4.18 17.45 -11.25
C ALA A 218 5.13 18.24 -12.16
N ASP A 219 5.53 19.46 -11.78
CA ASP A 219 6.33 20.35 -12.63
C ASP A 219 7.71 19.77 -12.98
N TYR A 220 8.33 19.06 -12.04
CA TYR A 220 9.64 18.45 -12.26
C TYR A 220 9.55 17.12 -13.04
N GLY A 221 8.41 16.42 -13.01
CA GLY A 221 8.18 15.17 -13.74
C GLY A 221 8.79 13.91 -13.08
N GLY A 222 9.10 13.98 -11.79
CA GLY A 222 9.74 12.92 -11.00
C GLY A 222 11.26 12.89 -11.19
N VAL A 223 11.96 12.19 -10.29
CA VAL A 223 13.44 12.06 -10.30
C VAL A 223 13.97 11.55 -11.64
N PHE A 224 13.20 10.68 -12.30
CA PHE A 224 13.58 10.06 -13.57
C PHE A 224 12.95 10.71 -14.80
N LYS A 225 12.12 11.75 -14.63
CA LYS A 225 11.40 12.46 -15.70
C LYS A 225 10.28 11.67 -16.38
N ILE A 226 9.75 10.64 -15.72
CA ILE A 226 8.69 9.77 -16.27
C ILE A 226 7.38 10.54 -16.49
N THR A 227 7.02 11.45 -15.59
CA THR A 227 5.77 12.24 -15.65
C THR A 227 6.00 13.65 -16.18
N GLN A 228 7.14 13.92 -16.83
CA GLN A 228 7.43 15.25 -17.36
C GLN A 228 6.34 15.72 -18.34
N GLY A 229 5.83 16.94 -18.11
CA GLY A 229 4.76 17.54 -18.92
C GLY A 229 3.34 16.99 -18.63
N PHE A 230 3.17 16.16 -17.59
CA PHE A 230 1.84 15.64 -17.24
C PHE A 230 0.97 16.68 -16.56
N ALA A 231 1.54 17.52 -15.69
CA ALA A 231 0.79 18.60 -15.05
C ALA A 231 0.23 19.60 -16.08
N GLU A 232 0.99 19.92 -17.14
CA GLU A 232 0.52 20.75 -18.25
C GLU A 232 -0.62 20.06 -19.04
N ALA A 233 -0.50 18.75 -19.27
CA ALA A 233 -1.48 17.99 -20.05
C ALA A 233 -2.78 17.66 -19.31
N PHE A 234 -2.72 17.44 -18.00
CA PHE A 234 -3.83 16.90 -17.20
C PHE A 234 -4.24 17.77 -16.01
N GLY A 235 -3.47 18.82 -15.70
CA GLY A 235 -3.72 19.72 -14.58
C GLY A 235 -3.16 19.24 -13.24
N HIS A 236 -2.83 20.20 -12.37
CA HIS A 236 -2.28 19.95 -11.02
C HIS A 236 -3.25 19.23 -10.08
N GLU A 237 -4.56 19.26 -10.35
CA GLU A 237 -5.52 18.52 -9.55
C GLU A 237 -5.40 17.00 -9.74
N ARG A 238 -4.93 16.57 -10.93
CA ARG A 238 -4.76 15.16 -11.29
C ARG A 238 -3.31 14.69 -11.21
N VAL A 239 -2.34 15.59 -11.23
CA VAL A 239 -0.91 15.29 -11.07
C VAL A 239 -0.40 16.13 -9.90
N ARG A 240 -0.43 15.56 -8.70
CA ARG A 240 -0.20 16.28 -7.45
C ARG A 240 1.20 16.01 -6.92
N ASN A 241 1.96 17.09 -6.71
CA ASN A 241 3.12 17.04 -5.83
C ASN A 241 2.63 16.86 -4.39
N THR A 242 3.28 15.94 -3.68
CA THR A 242 2.99 15.66 -2.27
C THR A 242 4.03 16.31 -1.37
N PRO A 243 3.69 16.61 -0.10
CA PRO A 243 4.70 16.81 0.92
C PRO A 243 5.63 15.58 1.05
N LEU A 244 6.77 15.76 1.71
CA LEU A 244 7.72 14.68 2.02
C LEU A 244 7.17 13.79 3.13
N CYS A 245 6.19 12.97 2.78
CA CYS A 245 5.56 11.97 3.62
C CYS A 245 4.91 10.91 2.73
N GLU A 246 4.99 9.65 3.15
CA GLU A 246 4.49 8.52 2.38
C GLU A 246 3.16 8.01 2.93
N SER A 247 3.03 7.86 4.26
CA SER A 247 1.87 7.22 4.87
C SER A 247 0.57 7.97 4.59
N ALA A 248 0.54 9.29 4.83
CA ALA A 248 -0.66 10.08 4.54
C ALA A 248 -1.08 10.00 3.07
N ILE A 249 -0.12 9.96 2.14
CA ILE A 249 -0.41 9.94 0.70
C ILE A 249 -0.98 8.58 0.28
N VAL A 250 -0.41 7.48 0.77
CA VAL A 250 -0.97 6.13 0.55
C VAL A 250 -2.38 6.03 1.12
N GLY A 251 -2.60 6.55 2.35
CA GLY A 251 -3.93 6.60 2.96
C GLY A 251 -4.94 7.43 2.17
N ILE A 252 -4.51 8.53 1.55
CA ILE A 252 -5.34 9.33 0.65
C ILE A 252 -5.69 8.55 -0.62
N GLY A 253 -4.75 7.77 -1.17
CA GLY A 253 -5.02 6.85 -2.29
C GLY A 253 -6.16 5.87 -1.96
N LEU A 254 -6.15 5.31 -0.75
CA LEU A 254 -7.26 4.49 -0.26
C LEU A 254 -8.57 5.27 -0.16
N GLY A 255 -8.52 6.49 0.37
CA GLY A 255 -9.69 7.38 0.46
C GLY A 255 -10.31 7.69 -0.90
N LEU A 256 -9.48 7.89 -1.93
CA LEU A 256 -9.92 8.06 -3.32
C LEU A 256 -10.61 6.78 -3.85
N SER A 257 -10.03 5.61 -3.59
CA SER A 257 -10.64 4.32 -3.95
C SER A 257 -12.02 4.13 -3.32
N LEU A 258 -12.19 4.49 -2.05
CA LEU A 258 -13.49 4.47 -1.36
C LEU A 258 -14.53 5.42 -1.98
N LYS A 259 -14.10 6.37 -2.81
CA LYS A 259 -14.96 7.25 -3.60
C LYS A 259 -15.09 6.82 -5.07
N GLY A 260 -14.59 5.65 -5.43
CA GLY A 260 -14.63 5.11 -6.79
C GLY A 260 -13.62 5.75 -7.73
N MET A 261 -12.56 6.37 -7.20
CA MET A 261 -11.51 7.01 -7.98
C MET A 261 -10.23 6.18 -7.94
N LYS A 262 -9.58 6.04 -9.10
CA LYS A 262 -8.28 5.38 -9.23
C LYS A 262 -7.17 6.29 -8.75
N SER A 263 -6.12 5.71 -8.18
CA SER A 263 -4.94 6.48 -7.80
C SER A 263 -3.62 5.76 -8.06
N MET A 264 -2.59 6.56 -8.30
CA MET A 264 -1.21 6.10 -8.31
C MET A 264 -0.42 6.88 -7.27
N VAL A 265 0.34 6.17 -6.43
CA VAL A 265 1.33 6.78 -5.54
C VAL A 265 2.72 6.37 -6.02
N GLU A 266 3.52 7.34 -6.47
CA GLU A 266 4.91 7.12 -6.83
C GLU A 266 5.78 7.30 -5.58
N MET A 267 6.43 6.22 -5.15
CA MET A 267 7.55 6.33 -4.23
C MET A 267 8.75 6.87 -5.02
N GLN A 268 9.47 7.85 -4.47
CA GLN A 268 10.62 8.43 -5.18
C GLN A 268 11.70 7.36 -5.48
N PHE A 269 11.95 6.52 -4.47
CA PHE A 269 12.70 5.28 -4.55
C PHE A 269 11.98 4.25 -3.67
N ALA A 270 12.03 2.98 -4.06
CA ALA A 270 11.38 1.87 -3.36
C ALA A 270 11.83 1.75 -1.89
N ASP A 271 13.03 2.21 -1.55
CA ASP A 271 13.59 2.24 -0.20
C ASP A 271 12.68 3.01 0.80
N PHE A 272 12.03 4.09 0.35
CA PHE A 272 11.20 4.96 1.19
C PHE A 272 9.77 4.42 1.45
N VAL A 273 9.39 3.32 0.79
CA VAL A 273 8.10 2.64 1.06
C VAL A 273 7.94 2.25 2.53
N THR A 274 9.06 2.10 3.25
CA THR A 274 9.11 1.82 4.69
C THR A 274 8.31 2.82 5.52
N CYS A 275 8.25 4.08 5.10
CA CYS A 275 7.44 5.12 5.75
C CYS A 275 5.92 4.95 5.51
N GLY A 276 5.52 4.29 4.41
CA GLY A 276 4.13 3.98 4.07
C GLY A 276 3.69 2.54 4.39
N PHE A 277 4.57 1.73 5.01
CA PHE A 277 4.39 0.28 5.11
C PHE A 277 3.09 -0.14 5.81
N ASN A 278 2.74 0.54 6.91
CA ASN A 278 1.50 0.28 7.65
C ASN A 278 0.26 0.47 6.76
N GLN A 279 0.21 1.54 5.97
CA GLN A 279 -0.93 1.81 5.09
C GLN A 279 -1.06 0.75 4.00
N ILE A 280 0.06 0.31 3.43
CA ILE A 280 0.05 -0.73 2.40
C ILE A 280 -0.40 -2.07 2.98
N VAL A 281 0.25 -2.53 4.06
CA VAL A 281 0.08 -3.88 4.58
C VAL A 281 -1.17 -4.06 5.43
N ASN A 282 -1.57 -3.05 6.21
CA ASN A 282 -2.70 -3.17 7.13
C ASN A 282 -3.99 -2.56 6.59
N ASN A 283 -3.91 -1.56 5.70
CA ASN A 283 -5.10 -0.88 5.18
C ASN A 283 -5.41 -1.28 3.74
N LEU A 284 -4.50 -1.06 2.79
CA LEU A 284 -4.73 -1.40 1.38
C LEU A 284 -4.99 -2.90 1.20
N ALA A 285 -4.01 -3.73 1.60
CA ALA A 285 -4.03 -5.17 1.34
C ALA A 285 -5.27 -5.87 1.90
N LYS A 286 -5.77 -5.40 3.04
CA LYS A 286 -6.84 -6.09 3.78
C LYS A 286 -8.23 -5.53 3.47
N LEU A 287 -8.35 -4.44 2.70
CA LEU A 287 -9.61 -3.71 2.58
C LEU A 287 -10.73 -4.59 2.00
N HIS A 288 -10.46 -5.28 0.89
CA HIS A 288 -11.48 -6.08 0.22
C HIS A 288 -11.92 -7.25 1.09
N TRP A 289 -11.00 -8.04 1.60
CA TRP A 289 -11.34 -9.16 2.51
C TRP A 289 -12.08 -8.68 3.78
N ARG A 290 -11.71 -7.52 4.35
CA ARG A 290 -12.37 -7.02 5.58
C ARG A 290 -13.77 -6.46 5.33
N TRP A 291 -13.98 -5.70 4.26
CA TRP A 291 -15.18 -4.86 4.07
C TRP A 291 -15.84 -4.99 2.70
N GLY A 292 -15.37 -5.89 1.83
CA GLY A 292 -15.88 -6.09 0.47
C GLY A 292 -15.59 -4.92 -0.49
N HIS A 293 -14.76 -3.95 -0.09
CA HIS A 293 -14.50 -2.76 -0.89
C HIS A 293 -13.15 -2.84 -1.61
N PRO A 294 -13.08 -2.55 -2.92
CA PRO A 294 -11.82 -2.41 -3.65
C PRO A 294 -10.85 -1.38 -3.06
N ALA A 295 -9.55 -1.65 -3.19
CA ALA A 295 -8.45 -0.73 -2.90
C ALA A 295 -7.66 -0.45 -4.19
N ASP A 296 -8.28 0.29 -5.11
CA ASP A 296 -7.81 0.62 -6.45
C ASP A 296 -6.67 1.66 -6.41
N VAL A 297 -5.50 1.17 -6.01
CA VAL A 297 -4.29 1.96 -5.77
C VAL A 297 -3.08 1.26 -6.37
N VAL A 298 -2.42 1.94 -7.30
CA VAL A 298 -1.13 1.49 -7.86
C VAL A 298 0.01 2.17 -7.11
N ILE A 299 0.91 1.40 -6.50
CA ILE A 299 2.12 1.94 -5.86
C ILE A 299 3.29 1.71 -6.82
N ARG A 300 3.82 2.78 -7.42
CA ARG A 300 4.98 2.70 -8.31
C ARG A 300 6.28 2.81 -7.53
N MET A 301 7.21 1.91 -7.81
CA MET A 301 8.40 1.64 -7.00
C MET A 301 9.67 1.56 -7.87
N PRO A 302 10.33 2.71 -8.14
CA PRO A 302 11.70 2.75 -8.69
C PRO A 302 12.68 2.03 -7.78
N THR A 303 13.23 0.91 -8.23
CA THR A 303 13.96 -0.04 -7.38
C THR A 303 15.30 -0.48 -7.98
N GLY A 304 16.09 -1.19 -7.18
CA GLY A 304 17.30 -1.88 -7.59
C GLY A 304 18.54 -1.01 -7.78
N GLY A 305 19.71 -1.64 -7.74
CA GLY A 305 21.03 -1.00 -7.77
C GLY A 305 21.57 -0.76 -9.19
N GLY A 306 22.89 -0.61 -9.26
CA GLY A 306 23.66 -0.59 -10.52
C GLY A 306 24.10 0.82 -10.93
N THR A 307 23.85 1.80 -10.07
CA THR A 307 24.22 3.21 -10.28
C THR A 307 25.16 3.75 -9.21
N GLY A 308 25.65 2.91 -8.28
CA GLY A 308 26.46 3.35 -7.14
C GLY A 308 25.73 4.35 -6.24
N ALA A 309 24.41 4.16 -6.03
CA ALA A 309 23.59 5.12 -5.28
C ALA A 309 23.50 4.82 -3.77
N GLY A 310 24.16 3.74 -3.33
CA GLY A 310 24.23 3.34 -1.93
C GLY A 310 22.93 2.74 -1.38
N PRO A 311 22.85 2.55 -0.05
CA PRO A 311 21.86 1.66 0.56
C PRO A 311 20.44 2.23 0.67
N PHE A 312 20.22 3.51 0.35
CA PHE A 312 18.91 4.18 0.46
C PHE A 312 18.30 4.55 -0.90
N HIS A 313 18.89 4.07 -1.98
CA HIS A 313 18.42 4.35 -3.35
C HIS A 313 18.59 3.13 -4.26
N SER A 314 18.74 1.93 -3.72
CA SER A 314 19.20 0.77 -4.49
C SER A 314 18.57 -0.55 -4.07
N GLN A 315 17.72 -0.58 -3.04
CA GLN A 315 17.14 -1.84 -2.58
C GLN A 315 16.13 -2.40 -3.59
N SER A 316 16.18 -3.72 -3.80
CA SER A 316 15.10 -4.51 -4.41
C SER A 316 14.34 -5.19 -3.28
N ASN A 317 13.28 -4.55 -2.78
CA ASN A 317 12.57 -4.94 -1.55
C ASN A 317 11.19 -5.57 -1.83
N GLU A 318 11.01 -6.18 -3.00
CA GLU A 318 9.76 -6.80 -3.43
C GLU A 318 9.31 -7.93 -2.50
N ALA A 319 10.24 -8.70 -1.93
CA ALA A 319 9.95 -9.85 -1.09
C ALA A 319 9.10 -9.50 0.13
N TRP A 320 9.22 -8.26 0.65
CA TRP A 320 8.42 -7.77 1.78
C TRP A 320 6.91 -7.77 1.51
N PHE A 321 6.51 -7.63 0.25
CA PHE A 321 5.11 -7.52 -0.16
C PHE A 321 4.56 -8.83 -0.70
N THR A 322 5.43 -9.75 -1.12
CA THR A 322 4.99 -11.02 -1.72
C THR A 322 4.28 -11.98 -0.76
N HIS A 323 4.44 -11.76 0.55
CA HIS A 323 3.81 -12.55 1.60
C HIS A 323 2.69 -11.79 2.34
N VAL A 324 2.16 -10.72 1.73
CA VAL A 324 1.06 -9.93 2.29
C VAL A 324 -0.23 -10.24 1.50
N PRO A 325 -1.17 -11.04 2.05
CA PRO A 325 -2.42 -11.36 1.38
C PRO A 325 -3.21 -10.10 1.00
N GLY A 326 -3.70 -10.09 -0.24
CA GLY A 326 -4.47 -8.98 -0.81
C GLY A 326 -3.66 -7.94 -1.55
N LEU A 327 -2.32 -8.04 -1.56
CA LEU A 327 -1.48 -7.32 -2.52
C LEU A 327 -1.28 -8.16 -3.80
N LYS A 328 -1.10 -7.46 -4.92
CA LYS A 328 -0.51 -8.02 -6.15
C LYS A 328 0.84 -7.36 -6.39
N VAL A 329 1.80 -8.12 -6.92
CA VAL A 329 3.18 -7.64 -7.10
C VAL A 329 3.64 -7.96 -8.52
N VAL A 330 3.99 -6.93 -9.29
CA VAL A 330 4.45 -7.06 -10.67
C VAL A 330 5.82 -6.41 -10.84
N TYR A 331 6.65 -7.00 -11.69
CA TYR A 331 8.05 -6.61 -11.89
C TYR A 331 8.49 -6.83 -13.35
N PRO A 332 8.08 -5.96 -14.29
CA PRO A 332 8.42 -6.04 -15.71
C PRO A 332 9.94 -6.03 -15.98
N SER A 333 10.36 -6.73 -17.05
CA SER A 333 11.76 -6.73 -17.50
C SER A 333 11.97 -6.16 -18.91
N THR A 334 10.88 -5.91 -19.67
CA THR A 334 10.94 -5.34 -21.02
C THR A 334 10.00 -4.14 -21.19
N PRO A 335 10.22 -3.27 -22.21
CA PRO A 335 9.37 -2.11 -22.42
C PRO A 335 7.89 -2.45 -22.69
N ALA A 336 7.62 -3.50 -23.48
CA ALA A 336 6.24 -3.94 -23.75
C ALA A 336 5.52 -4.40 -22.47
N GLU A 337 6.22 -5.12 -21.60
CA GLU A 337 5.67 -5.55 -20.32
C GLU A 337 5.51 -4.40 -19.35
N ALA A 338 6.44 -3.45 -19.32
CA ALA A 338 6.34 -2.27 -18.47
C ALA A 338 5.07 -1.48 -18.76
N LYS A 339 4.78 -1.20 -20.04
CA LYS A 339 3.52 -0.56 -20.44
C LYS A 339 2.31 -1.44 -20.13
N GLY A 340 2.33 -2.71 -20.55
CA GLY A 340 1.17 -3.60 -20.45
C GLY A 340 0.79 -3.98 -19.01
N LEU A 341 1.76 -4.28 -18.16
CA LEU A 341 1.51 -4.57 -16.73
C LEU A 341 1.10 -3.31 -15.99
N LEU A 342 1.66 -2.14 -16.32
CA LEU A 342 1.23 -0.88 -15.69
C LEU A 342 -0.23 -0.56 -16.02
N LEU A 343 -0.63 -0.71 -17.28
CA LEU A 343 -2.03 -0.55 -17.68
C LEU A 343 -2.92 -1.60 -17.01
N ALA A 344 -2.47 -2.85 -16.90
CA ALA A 344 -3.19 -3.89 -16.16
C ALA A 344 -3.38 -3.49 -14.69
N SER A 345 -2.36 -2.92 -14.04
CA SER A 345 -2.45 -2.44 -12.65
C SER A 345 -3.52 -1.37 -12.46
N PHE A 346 -3.79 -0.53 -13.47
CA PHE A 346 -4.86 0.47 -13.40
C PHE A 346 -6.25 -0.09 -13.71
N GLU A 347 -6.35 -1.19 -14.46
CA GLU A 347 -7.63 -1.87 -14.69
C GLU A 347 -7.99 -2.84 -13.53
N ASP A 348 -7.01 -3.30 -12.76
CA ASP A 348 -7.20 -4.16 -11.61
C ASP A 348 -7.70 -3.34 -10.39
N PRO A 349 -8.85 -3.68 -9.79
CA PRO A 349 -9.41 -2.92 -8.66
C PRO A 349 -8.71 -3.20 -7.32
N ASN A 350 -7.67 -4.05 -7.31
CA ASN A 350 -6.90 -4.41 -6.13
C ASN A 350 -5.63 -3.56 -6.00
N PRO A 351 -5.00 -3.49 -4.82
CA PRO A 351 -3.77 -2.74 -4.66
C PRO A 351 -2.61 -3.47 -5.34
N VAL A 352 -1.94 -2.79 -6.26
CA VAL A 352 -0.84 -3.35 -7.05
C VAL A 352 0.48 -2.63 -6.75
N MET A 353 1.47 -3.40 -6.32
CA MET A 353 2.85 -2.96 -6.18
C MET A 353 3.56 -3.12 -7.53
N PHE A 354 3.87 -2.00 -8.18
CA PHE A 354 4.53 -1.97 -9.49
C PHE A 354 6.01 -1.64 -9.33
N PHE A 355 6.86 -2.67 -9.38
CA PHE A 355 8.31 -2.53 -9.30
C PHE A 355 8.90 -2.24 -10.67
N GLU A 356 9.76 -1.23 -10.74
CA GLU A 356 10.43 -0.80 -11.97
C GLU A 356 11.92 -0.62 -11.72
N HIS A 357 12.73 -1.51 -12.30
CA HIS A 357 14.17 -1.52 -12.04
C HIS A 357 14.85 -0.33 -12.73
N LYS A 358 15.49 0.56 -11.94
CA LYS A 358 16.06 1.82 -12.45
C LYS A 358 17.15 1.61 -13.51
N ALA A 359 17.97 0.56 -13.37
CA ALA A 359 18.99 0.27 -14.38
C ALA A 359 18.41 -0.03 -15.78
N LEU A 360 17.16 -0.52 -15.87
CA LEU A 360 16.52 -0.83 -17.16
C LEU A 360 16.03 0.42 -17.89
N TYR A 361 15.74 1.52 -17.18
CA TYR A 361 15.13 2.74 -17.75
C TYR A 361 15.75 3.21 -19.06
N ARG A 362 17.08 3.27 -19.12
CA ARG A 362 17.81 3.80 -20.29
C ARG A 362 18.66 2.75 -20.99
N SER A 363 18.87 1.59 -20.37
CA SER A 363 19.68 0.52 -20.94
C SER A 363 18.84 -0.46 -21.78
N GLU A 364 17.56 -0.64 -21.44
CA GLU A 364 16.68 -1.60 -22.12
C GLU A 364 15.79 -0.89 -23.16
N ASN A 365 15.73 -1.49 -24.35
CA ASN A 365 14.92 -1.07 -25.48
C ASN A 365 14.26 -2.30 -26.11
N GLY A 366 13.10 -2.10 -26.73
CA GLY A 366 12.43 -3.17 -27.45
C GLY A 366 11.13 -2.72 -28.10
N PRO A 367 10.50 -3.61 -28.88
CA PRO A 367 9.25 -3.34 -29.56
C PRO A 367 8.10 -3.23 -28.55
N VAL A 368 7.35 -2.13 -28.61
CA VAL A 368 6.17 -1.86 -27.79
C VAL A 368 4.95 -1.70 -28.70
N PRO A 369 3.88 -2.51 -28.53
CA PRO A 369 2.66 -2.34 -29.30
C PRO A 369 2.04 -0.95 -29.12
N GLU A 370 1.59 -0.35 -30.23
CA GLU A 370 0.81 0.87 -30.20
C GLU A 370 -0.59 0.63 -29.62
N GLY A 371 -1.22 1.71 -29.12
CA GLY A 371 -2.56 1.66 -28.54
C GLY A 371 -2.61 1.11 -27.11
N PHE A 372 -3.83 0.80 -26.66
CA PHE A 372 -4.11 0.28 -25.32
C PHE A 372 -4.09 -1.25 -25.33
N TYR A 373 -3.36 -1.85 -24.40
CA TYR A 373 -3.35 -3.28 -24.14
C TYR A 373 -2.98 -3.52 -22.69
N THR A 374 -3.32 -4.68 -22.16
CA THR A 374 -2.91 -5.09 -20.81
C THR A 374 -2.20 -6.43 -20.86
N THR A 375 -1.11 -6.54 -20.11
CA THR A 375 -0.43 -7.82 -19.90
C THR A 375 -1.08 -8.51 -18.71
N GLU A 376 -1.42 -9.79 -18.84
CA GLU A 376 -2.04 -10.56 -17.78
C GLU A 376 -1.15 -10.64 -16.54
N ILE A 377 -1.68 -10.21 -15.38
CA ILE A 377 -1.04 -10.36 -14.08
C ILE A 377 -1.13 -11.83 -13.66
N GLY A 378 -0.01 -12.39 -13.20
CA GLY A 378 0.05 -13.80 -12.79
C GLY A 378 0.53 -14.76 -13.86
N LYS A 379 0.92 -14.27 -15.05
CA LYS A 379 1.50 -15.09 -16.11
C LYS A 379 2.96 -14.77 -16.34
N ALA A 380 3.80 -15.79 -16.49
CA ALA A 380 5.23 -15.68 -16.80
C ALA A 380 5.48 -15.65 -18.31
N ARG A 381 6.67 -15.23 -18.74
CA ARG A 381 7.11 -15.20 -20.14
C ARG A 381 8.28 -16.15 -20.37
N GLN A 382 8.18 -16.98 -21.39
CA GLN A 382 9.34 -17.70 -21.91
C GLN A 382 10.28 -16.73 -22.65
N VAL A 383 11.47 -16.49 -22.12
CA VAL A 383 12.49 -15.61 -22.72
C VAL A 383 13.35 -16.37 -23.73
N ARG A 384 13.75 -17.59 -23.35
CA ARG A 384 14.56 -18.49 -24.17
C ARG A 384 14.16 -19.92 -23.85
N THR A 385 14.08 -20.78 -24.86
CA THR A 385 13.91 -22.22 -24.65
C THR A 385 15.25 -22.93 -24.71
N GLY A 386 15.46 -23.86 -23.79
CA GLY A 386 16.65 -24.71 -23.72
C GLY A 386 16.37 -26.04 -23.04
N ARG A 387 17.40 -26.88 -22.88
CA ARG A 387 17.29 -28.22 -22.30
C ARG A 387 18.27 -28.51 -21.16
N ASP A 388 19.30 -27.69 -20.99
CA ASP A 388 20.37 -27.97 -20.04
C ASP A 388 19.97 -27.63 -18.60
N VAL A 389 19.35 -26.46 -18.42
CA VAL A 389 19.02 -25.88 -17.11
C VAL A 389 17.91 -24.84 -17.25
N SER A 390 16.99 -24.81 -16.29
CA SER A 390 15.97 -23.76 -16.14
C SER A 390 16.48 -22.63 -15.26
N ILE A 391 16.36 -21.38 -15.71
CA ILE A 391 16.61 -20.17 -14.93
C ILE A 391 15.30 -19.40 -14.76
N LEU A 392 14.78 -19.40 -13.54
CA LEU A 392 13.60 -18.63 -13.12
C LEU A 392 14.06 -17.27 -12.58
N THR A 393 13.62 -16.16 -13.17
CA THR A 393 14.03 -14.81 -12.73
C THR A 393 13.01 -13.73 -13.11
N TYR A 394 13.29 -12.46 -12.82
CA TYR A 394 12.45 -11.30 -13.13
C TYR A 394 13.28 -10.01 -13.14
N GLY A 395 12.70 -8.90 -13.62
CA GLY A 395 13.35 -7.60 -13.63
C GLY A 395 14.73 -7.62 -14.32
N LEU A 396 15.74 -7.00 -13.69
CA LEU A 396 17.11 -6.98 -14.21
C LEU A 396 17.76 -8.37 -14.28
N GLY A 397 17.32 -9.32 -13.43
CA GLY A 397 17.81 -10.69 -13.42
C GLY A 397 17.67 -11.41 -14.76
N VAL A 398 16.68 -11.05 -15.58
CA VAL A 398 16.51 -11.58 -16.94
C VAL A 398 17.73 -11.28 -17.81
N ARG A 399 18.30 -10.08 -17.71
CA ARG A 399 19.50 -9.70 -18.49
C ARG A 399 20.73 -10.48 -18.02
N TRP A 400 20.88 -10.64 -16.71
CA TRP A 400 21.96 -11.44 -16.13
C TRP A 400 21.88 -12.90 -16.53
N ALA A 401 20.68 -13.48 -16.55
CA ALA A 401 20.47 -14.86 -16.99
C ALA A 401 20.86 -15.06 -18.46
N VAL A 402 20.37 -14.19 -19.36
CA VAL A 402 20.67 -14.28 -20.80
C VAL A 402 22.17 -14.09 -21.06
N SER A 403 22.80 -13.06 -20.48
CA SER A 403 24.24 -12.82 -20.64
C SER A 403 25.06 -14.00 -20.14
N THR A 404 24.77 -14.49 -18.93
CA THR A 404 25.54 -15.59 -18.34
C THR A 404 25.37 -16.90 -19.11
N ALA A 405 24.16 -17.20 -19.58
CA ALA A 405 23.91 -18.38 -20.42
C ALA A 405 24.70 -18.32 -21.74
N ASN A 406 24.82 -17.15 -22.35
CA ASN A 406 25.62 -16.95 -23.56
C ASN A 406 27.13 -17.08 -23.26
N ASP A 407 27.62 -16.42 -22.21
CA ASP A 407 29.03 -16.46 -21.81
C ASP A 407 29.51 -17.88 -21.49
N MET A 408 28.63 -18.68 -20.87
CA MET A 408 28.88 -20.09 -20.54
C MET A 408 28.51 -21.06 -21.67
N SER A 409 27.94 -20.58 -22.78
CA SER A 409 27.45 -21.40 -23.90
C SER A 409 26.45 -22.49 -23.47
N LEU A 410 25.57 -22.18 -22.52
CA LEU A 410 24.54 -23.10 -22.02
C LEU A 410 23.28 -23.03 -22.86
N ASP A 411 22.63 -24.17 -23.10
CA ASP A 411 21.28 -24.25 -23.65
C ASP A 411 20.23 -24.07 -22.53
N ALA A 412 20.22 -22.87 -21.94
CA ALA A 412 19.36 -22.55 -20.80
C ALA A 412 17.92 -22.21 -21.22
N ASP A 413 16.95 -22.80 -20.51
CA ASP A 413 15.54 -22.41 -20.54
C ASP A 413 15.33 -21.26 -19.56
N ILE A 414 15.04 -20.05 -20.05
CA ILE A 414 14.94 -18.83 -19.22
C ILE A 414 13.48 -18.38 -19.18
N VAL A 415 12.94 -18.29 -17.97
CA VAL A 415 11.57 -17.83 -17.70
C VAL A 415 11.61 -16.55 -16.88
N ASP A 416 10.95 -15.53 -17.41
CA ASP A 416 10.71 -14.26 -16.71
C ASP A 416 9.36 -14.31 -16.02
N LEU A 417 9.36 -14.28 -14.68
CA LEU A 417 8.16 -14.40 -13.88
C LEU A 417 7.22 -13.22 -14.08
N ARG A 418 7.75 -11.99 -14.22
CA ARG A 418 7.08 -10.67 -14.40
C ARG A 418 5.93 -10.31 -13.45
N SER A 419 5.31 -11.28 -12.79
CA SER A 419 4.38 -11.21 -11.67
C SER A 419 4.94 -12.11 -10.56
N LEU A 420 5.03 -11.56 -9.35
CA LEU A 420 5.50 -12.28 -8.18
C LEU A 420 4.36 -12.64 -7.24
N VAL A 421 3.25 -11.90 -7.30
CA VAL A 421 1.98 -12.27 -6.69
C VAL A 421 0.84 -11.93 -7.65
N PRO A 422 0.07 -12.93 -8.12
CA PRO A 422 0.33 -14.37 -7.98
C PRO A 422 1.51 -14.85 -8.84
N LEU A 423 2.09 -16.01 -8.49
CA LEU A 423 3.09 -16.71 -9.30
C LEU A 423 2.42 -17.59 -10.37
N ASP A 424 3.07 -17.70 -11.53
CA ASP A 424 2.67 -18.63 -12.59
C ASP A 424 3.25 -20.03 -12.33
N TYR A 425 2.62 -20.79 -11.44
CA TYR A 425 3.06 -22.14 -11.10
C TYR A 425 3.01 -23.12 -12.28
N GLU A 426 2.17 -22.86 -13.29
CA GLU A 426 2.11 -23.67 -14.51
C GLU A 426 3.40 -23.48 -15.32
N ALA A 427 3.81 -22.23 -15.58
CA ALA A 427 5.05 -21.94 -16.28
C ALA A 427 6.29 -22.45 -15.52
N ILE A 428 6.29 -22.35 -14.18
CA ILE A 428 7.34 -22.92 -13.33
C ILE A 428 7.38 -24.45 -13.52
N ALA A 429 6.25 -25.14 -13.45
CA ALA A 429 6.21 -26.59 -13.62
C ALA A 429 6.68 -27.03 -15.01
N ASP A 430 6.29 -26.32 -16.06
CA ASP A 430 6.63 -26.64 -17.44
C ASP A 430 8.13 -26.49 -17.73
N THR A 431 8.78 -25.47 -17.17
CA THR A 431 10.24 -25.32 -17.34
C THR A 431 11.01 -26.37 -16.54
N VAL A 432 10.60 -26.67 -15.30
CA VAL A 432 11.24 -27.68 -14.46
C VAL A 432 11.20 -29.06 -15.13
N LYS A 433 10.02 -29.47 -15.63
CA LYS A 433 9.84 -30.75 -16.34
C LYS A 433 10.65 -30.86 -17.63
N ARG A 434 11.06 -29.72 -18.22
CA ARG A 434 11.81 -29.68 -19.47
C ARG A 434 13.29 -29.93 -19.27
N THR A 435 13.87 -29.47 -18.17
CA THR A 435 15.33 -29.44 -17.98
C THR A 435 15.82 -30.28 -16.80
N GLY A 436 15.00 -30.51 -15.78
CA GLY A 436 15.35 -31.24 -14.55
C GLY A 436 16.38 -30.57 -13.64
N ARG A 437 17.09 -29.53 -14.10
CA ARG A 437 18.05 -28.73 -13.32
C ARG A 437 17.55 -27.30 -13.21
N VAL A 438 17.42 -26.78 -12.00
CA VAL A 438 16.72 -25.50 -11.78
C VAL A 438 17.55 -24.54 -10.96
N LEU A 439 17.65 -23.31 -11.44
CA LEU A 439 18.19 -22.16 -10.72
C LEU A 439 17.14 -21.06 -10.58
N VAL A 440 16.95 -20.54 -9.37
CA VAL A 440 16.20 -19.30 -9.15
C VAL A 440 17.16 -18.13 -8.95
N LEU A 441 16.99 -17.06 -9.75
CA LEU A 441 17.85 -15.88 -9.77
C LEU A 441 17.04 -14.62 -9.44
N HIS A 442 17.52 -13.81 -8.50
CA HIS A 442 16.94 -12.49 -8.21
C HIS A 442 17.96 -11.49 -7.67
N GLU A 443 17.61 -10.21 -7.66
CA GLU A 443 18.50 -9.15 -7.15
C GLU A 443 18.42 -8.98 -5.63
N ASP A 444 17.28 -9.20 -4.99
CA ASP A 444 17.17 -9.10 -3.53
C ASP A 444 18.15 -10.05 -2.81
N THR A 445 18.31 -9.88 -1.51
CA THR A 445 19.17 -10.71 -0.66
C THR A 445 18.68 -12.16 -0.62
N LEU A 446 19.61 -13.10 -0.40
CA LEU A 446 19.31 -14.54 -0.48
C LEU A 446 18.39 -15.01 0.65
N PHE A 447 18.60 -14.48 1.86
CA PHE A 447 17.80 -14.82 3.02
C PHE A 447 16.46 -14.07 3.01
N GLY A 448 15.35 -14.82 3.05
CA GLY A 448 14.00 -14.25 3.01
C GLY A 448 13.52 -13.77 1.64
N GLY A 449 14.37 -13.79 0.61
CA GLY A 449 13.99 -13.50 -0.76
C GLY A 449 13.07 -14.56 -1.38
N ILE A 450 12.31 -14.17 -2.39
CA ILE A 450 11.28 -15.01 -3.05
C ILE A 450 11.81 -16.33 -3.60
N GLY A 451 13.11 -16.40 -3.92
CA GLY A 451 13.72 -17.63 -4.41
C GLY A 451 13.58 -18.81 -3.44
N GLY A 452 13.48 -18.54 -2.12
CA GLY A 452 13.24 -19.58 -1.11
C GLY A 452 11.89 -20.29 -1.29
N GLU A 453 10.82 -19.52 -1.47
CA GLU A 453 9.45 -20.02 -1.67
C GLU A 453 9.35 -20.84 -2.96
N ILE A 454 9.88 -20.30 -4.07
CA ILE A 454 9.88 -21.01 -5.37
C ILE A 454 10.64 -22.33 -5.26
N ALA A 455 11.82 -22.35 -4.62
CA ALA A 455 12.59 -23.57 -4.46
C ALA A 455 11.89 -24.61 -3.58
N ALA A 456 11.22 -24.18 -2.50
CA ALA A 456 10.43 -25.05 -1.65
C ALA A 456 9.27 -25.66 -2.43
N TRP A 457 8.47 -24.84 -3.12
CA TRP A 457 7.34 -25.30 -3.90
C TRP A 457 7.74 -26.30 -4.99
N ILE A 458 8.80 -26.02 -5.75
CA ILE A 458 9.33 -26.95 -6.77
C ILE A 458 9.75 -28.27 -6.12
N THR A 459 10.41 -28.23 -4.97
CA THR A 459 10.83 -29.44 -4.26
C THR A 459 9.62 -30.23 -3.76
N GLU A 460 8.57 -29.59 -3.27
CA GLU A 460 7.37 -30.27 -2.77
C GLU A 460 6.53 -30.89 -3.89
N HIS A 461 6.42 -30.22 -5.04
CA HIS A 461 5.46 -30.57 -6.08
C HIS A 461 6.10 -31.25 -7.30
N LEU A 462 7.41 -31.09 -7.51
CA LEU A 462 8.10 -31.51 -8.73
C LEU A 462 9.39 -32.30 -8.44
N PHE A 463 9.55 -32.83 -7.23
CA PHE A 463 10.73 -33.61 -6.83
C PHE A 463 11.10 -34.71 -7.82
N GLU A 464 10.10 -35.46 -8.31
CA GLU A 464 10.31 -36.58 -9.25
C GLU A 464 10.78 -36.14 -10.64
N HIS A 465 10.74 -34.84 -10.93
CA HIS A 465 11.22 -34.25 -12.18
C HIS A 465 12.62 -33.63 -12.05
N LEU A 466 13.23 -33.64 -10.87
CA LEU A 466 14.53 -33.01 -10.63
C LEU A 466 15.69 -34.01 -10.82
N ASP A 467 16.65 -33.62 -11.66
CA ASP A 467 17.95 -34.30 -11.82
C ASP A 467 19.00 -33.77 -10.81
N ALA A 468 18.76 -32.60 -10.24
CA ALA A 468 19.65 -31.91 -9.31
C ALA A 468 18.83 -31.10 -8.27
N PRO A 469 19.39 -30.76 -7.09
CA PRO A 469 18.71 -29.87 -6.15
C PRO A 469 18.45 -28.50 -6.79
N VAL A 470 17.33 -27.87 -6.45
CA VAL A 470 17.06 -26.49 -6.85
C VAL A 470 18.08 -25.57 -6.18
N LEU A 471 18.88 -24.86 -6.99
CA LEU A 471 19.86 -23.90 -6.48
C LEU A 471 19.34 -22.46 -6.63
N ARG A 472 19.90 -21.55 -5.83
CA ARG A 472 19.50 -20.14 -5.81
C ARG A 472 20.73 -19.25 -5.98
N ALA A 473 20.58 -18.17 -6.72
CA ALA A 473 21.56 -17.10 -6.85
C ALA A 473 20.88 -15.74 -6.59
N ALA A 474 21.30 -15.05 -5.55
CA ALA A 474 20.67 -13.80 -5.08
C ALA A 474 21.73 -12.89 -4.46
N SER A 475 21.53 -11.58 -4.35
CA SER A 475 22.59 -10.69 -3.84
C SER A 475 23.06 -11.02 -2.42
N LEU A 476 24.20 -10.46 -2.02
CA LEU A 476 24.74 -10.68 -0.67
C LEU A 476 23.75 -10.19 0.40
N ASP A 477 23.71 -10.88 1.55
CA ASP A 477 22.92 -10.49 2.72
C ASP A 477 23.58 -9.31 3.46
N THR A 478 23.79 -8.20 2.74
CA THR A 478 24.41 -6.95 3.22
C THR A 478 23.63 -5.74 2.69
N PRO A 479 23.75 -4.55 3.31
CA PRO A 479 23.28 -3.32 2.68
C PRO A 479 23.91 -3.11 1.30
N VAL A 480 23.18 -2.49 0.37
CA VAL A 480 23.69 -2.22 -0.98
C VAL A 480 24.85 -1.21 -0.92
N PRO A 481 26.06 -1.58 -1.37
CA PRO A 481 27.22 -0.70 -1.26
C PRO A 481 27.17 0.50 -2.21
N PHE A 482 27.77 1.63 -1.81
CA PHE A 482 27.97 2.79 -2.69
C PHE A 482 29.17 2.61 -3.64
N ALA A 483 30.27 2.03 -3.15
CA ALA A 483 31.48 1.86 -3.95
C ALA A 483 31.26 0.80 -5.04
N ILE A 484 31.47 1.17 -6.30
CA ILE A 484 31.19 0.31 -7.47
C ILE A 484 31.80 -1.09 -7.36
N PRO A 485 33.08 -1.30 -6.96
CA PRO A 485 33.62 -2.66 -6.83
C PRO A 485 32.90 -3.51 -5.78
N LEU A 486 32.39 -2.89 -4.71
CA LEU A 486 31.62 -3.58 -3.68
C LEU A 486 30.19 -3.87 -4.18
N GLU A 487 29.56 -2.95 -4.90
CA GLU A 487 28.23 -3.14 -5.51
C GLU A 487 28.27 -4.27 -6.55
N GLN A 488 29.34 -4.35 -7.35
CA GLN A 488 29.56 -5.46 -8.29
C GLN A 488 29.66 -6.82 -7.58
N ASN A 489 30.32 -6.89 -6.42
CA ASN A 489 30.39 -8.10 -5.61
C ASN A 489 29.06 -8.42 -4.90
N PHE A 490 28.28 -7.39 -4.57
CA PHE A 490 26.94 -7.52 -4.02
C PHE A 490 25.99 -8.22 -5.01
N PHE A 491 26.06 -7.90 -6.31
CA PHE A 491 25.20 -8.50 -7.34
C PHE A 491 25.47 -9.98 -7.62
N PRO A 492 24.45 -10.74 -8.07
CA PRO A 492 24.50 -12.18 -8.13
C PRO A 492 25.33 -12.83 -9.22
N LEU A 493 26.06 -12.07 -10.02
CA LEU A 493 26.72 -12.56 -11.24
C LEU A 493 27.73 -13.69 -11.00
N GLU A 494 28.67 -13.53 -10.07
CA GLU A 494 29.69 -14.56 -9.83
C GLU A 494 29.09 -15.81 -9.15
N ARG A 495 28.09 -15.61 -8.30
CA ARG A 495 27.35 -16.71 -7.67
C ARG A 495 26.45 -17.43 -8.65
N LEU A 496 25.82 -16.72 -9.58
CA LEU A 496 25.05 -17.28 -10.69
C LEU A 496 25.92 -18.25 -11.51
N LYS A 497 27.10 -17.81 -11.95
CA LYS A 497 28.07 -18.67 -12.68
C LYS A 497 28.49 -19.89 -11.85
N ALA A 498 28.81 -19.69 -10.57
CA ALA A 498 29.21 -20.79 -9.69
C ALA A 498 28.08 -21.82 -9.49
N GLN A 499 26.84 -21.37 -9.27
CA GLN A 499 25.69 -22.27 -9.09
C GLN A 499 25.31 -23.00 -10.38
N LEU A 500 25.37 -22.33 -11.54
CA LEU A 500 25.16 -22.98 -12.83
C LEU A 500 26.23 -24.04 -13.11
N THR A 501 27.50 -23.73 -12.85
CA THR A 501 28.60 -24.70 -13.00
C THR A 501 28.38 -25.92 -12.09
N LYS A 502 27.90 -25.70 -10.87
CA LYS A 502 27.56 -26.77 -9.93
C LYS A 502 26.36 -27.60 -10.41
N LEU A 503 25.29 -26.98 -10.92
CA LEU A 503 24.11 -27.68 -11.46
C LEU A 503 24.50 -28.57 -12.64
N MET A 504 25.29 -28.05 -13.58
CA MET A 504 25.70 -28.80 -14.78
C MET A 504 26.64 -29.98 -14.48
N ALA A 505 27.16 -30.09 -13.25
CA ALA A 505 28.01 -31.19 -12.83
C ALA A 505 27.26 -32.37 -12.17
N TYR A 506 25.95 -32.24 -11.91
CA TYR A 506 25.06 -33.35 -11.57
C TYR A 506 24.65 -34.09 -12.84
#